data_AF-A0A8J5WV68-F1
#
_entry.id   AF-A0A8J5WV68-F1
#
_cell.length_a   1.000
_cell.length_b   1.000
_cell.length_c   1.000
_cell.angle_alpha   90.00
_cell.angle_beta   90.00
_cell.angle_gamma   90.00
#
_symmetry.space_group_name_H-M   'P 1'
#
loop_
_entity.id
_entity.type
_entity.pdbx_description
1 polymer ?
#
loop_
_entity_poly.entity_id
_entity_poly.type
_entity_poly.pdbx_seq_one_letter_code
_entity_poly.pdbx_strand_id
1 'polypeptide(L)'
;MWDGRRYTASSPGRMSAIFTAGVLARTRAEQGATTDVLVHDYEREVESACSREFLCEENRVAETSTRSLAHFVVSAVRREAFCSGGAATATTATP
;
A
#
# COMPACT_ATOMS: atom_id res chain seq x y z
N MET A 1 17.88 -20.59 -22.14
CA MET A 1 16.66 -21.12 -21.51
C MET A 1 16.50 -20.44 -20.16
N TRP A 2 15.79 -19.31 -20.14
CA TRP A 2 15.45 -18.63 -18.88
C TRP A 2 14.24 -19.36 -18.31
N ASP A 3 14.47 -20.22 -17.31
CA ASP A 3 13.37 -20.85 -16.57
C ASP A 3 12.71 -19.76 -15.69
N GLY A 4 11.53 -19.34 -16.13
CA GLY A 4 10.75 -18.21 -15.64
C GLY A 4 10.09 -18.42 -14.28
N ARG A 5 10.79 -19.01 -13.32
CA ARG A 5 10.29 -19.20 -11.95
C ARG A 5 11.22 -18.54 -10.93
N ARG A 6 11.33 -17.21 -10.98
CA ARG A 6 11.91 -16.37 -9.91
C ARG A 6 10.88 -15.97 -8.84
N TYR A 7 9.82 -16.74 -8.66
CA TYR A 7 8.75 -16.44 -7.72
C TYR A 7 8.74 -17.46 -6.58
N THR A 8 9.58 -17.21 -5.58
CA THR A 8 9.43 -17.88 -4.27
C THR A 8 8.57 -16.97 -3.41
N ALA A 9 7.56 -17.53 -2.74
CA ALA A 9 6.64 -16.78 -1.87
C ALA A 9 7.35 -16.09 -0.70
N SER A 10 8.59 -16.47 -0.41
CA SER A 10 9.42 -15.93 0.67
C SER A 10 10.65 -15.17 0.17
N SER A 11 10.72 -14.80 -1.12
CA SER A 11 11.85 -14.03 -1.63
C SER A 11 11.90 -12.68 -0.90
N PRO A 12 12.93 -12.41 -0.07
CA PRO A 12 12.99 -11.22 0.81
C PRO A 12 12.91 -9.89 0.06
N GLY A 13 13.09 -9.91 -1.26
CA GLY A 13 13.07 -8.73 -2.12
C GLY A 13 11.70 -8.12 -2.42
N ARG A 14 10.58 -8.81 -2.18
CA ARG A 14 9.23 -8.25 -2.48
C ARG A 14 8.76 -7.29 -1.39
N MET A 15 8.97 -7.64 -0.12
CA MET A 15 8.68 -6.75 1.01
C MET A 15 9.55 -5.49 0.96
N SER A 16 10.85 -5.62 0.67
CA SER A 16 11.75 -4.47 0.54
C SER A 16 11.35 -3.55 -0.63
N ALA A 17 10.82 -4.11 -1.72
CA ALA A 17 10.31 -3.32 -2.84
C ALA A 17 9.08 -2.50 -2.46
N ILE A 18 8.11 -3.11 -1.76
CA ILE A 18 6.91 -2.41 -1.25
C ILE A 18 7.32 -1.32 -0.25
N PHE A 19 8.23 -1.63 0.67
CA PHE A 19 8.77 -0.66 1.63
C PHE A 19 9.42 0.53 0.93
N THR A 20 10.33 0.26 -0.02
CA THR A 20 11.05 1.33 -0.75
C THR A 20 10.07 2.17 -1.57
N ALA A 21 9.08 1.54 -2.23
CA ALA A 21 8.04 2.25 -2.95
C ALA A 21 7.22 3.16 -2.02
N GLY A 22 6.84 2.68 -0.83
CA GLY A 22 6.13 3.47 0.16
C GLY A 22 6.94 4.66 0.68
N VAL A 23 8.23 4.46 1.00
CA VAL A 23 9.13 5.54 1.41
C VAL A 23 9.26 6.59 0.30
N LEU A 24 9.53 6.17 -0.94
CA LEU A 24 9.66 7.08 -2.08
C LEU A 24 8.37 7.85 -2.35
N ALA A 25 7.22 7.18 -2.30
CA ALA A 25 5.92 7.81 -2.51
C ALA A 25 5.64 8.88 -1.45
N ARG A 26 6.00 8.61 -0.18
CA ARG A 26 5.87 9.59 0.91
C ARG A 26 6.84 10.76 0.78
N THR A 27 8.11 10.51 0.45
CA THR A 27 9.08 11.58 0.23
C THR A 27 8.68 12.50 -0.93
N ARG A 28 8.06 11.95 -1.98
CA ARG A 28 7.49 12.74 -3.07
C ARG A 28 6.22 13.49 -2.66
N ALA A 29 5.37 12.88 -1.85
CA ALA A 29 4.21 13.54 -1.26
C ALA A 29 4.62 14.75 -0.39
N GLU A 30 5.69 14.67 0.38
CA GLU A 30 6.23 15.81 1.14
C GLU A 30 6.66 16.98 0.24
N GLN A 31 7.04 16.69 -1.00
CA GLN A 31 7.41 17.67 -2.03
C GLN A 31 6.21 18.18 -2.83
N GLY A 32 4.98 17.81 -2.46
CA GLY A 32 3.76 18.22 -3.16
C GLY A 32 3.40 17.37 -4.38
N ALA A 33 4.11 16.26 -4.63
CA ALA A 33 3.88 15.39 -5.78
C ALA A 33 3.00 14.18 -5.42
N THR A 34 2.09 13.81 -6.33
CA THR A 34 1.29 12.59 -6.22
C THR A 34 2.02 11.42 -6.86
N THR A 35 2.01 10.26 -6.20
CA THR A 35 2.64 9.03 -6.68
C THR A 35 1.65 7.89 -6.69
N ASP A 36 1.49 7.25 -7.85
CA ASP A 36 0.75 6.01 -8.02
C ASP A 36 1.65 4.79 -7.76
N VAL A 37 1.23 3.91 -6.86
CA VAL A 37 1.92 2.67 -6.54
C VAL A 37 1.00 1.49 -6.87
N LEU A 38 1.49 0.59 -7.72
CA LEU A 38 0.78 -0.62 -8.12
C LEU A 38 1.50 -1.85 -7.53
N VAL A 39 0.80 -2.59 -6.68
CA VAL A 39 1.32 -3.81 -6.05
C VAL A 39 0.67 -5.03 -6.67
N HIS A 40 1.48 -5.87 -7.30
CA HIS A 40 1.06 -7.18 -7.81
C HIS A 40 1.07 -8.26 -6.70
N ASP A 41 0.19 -9.25 -6.84
CA ASP A 41 -0.09 -10.33 -5.89
C ASP A 41 -0.65 -9.87 -4.53
N TYR A 42 -1.49 -8.83 -4.54
CA TYR A 42 -2.13 -8.33 -3.33
C TYR A 42 -3.04 -9.37 -2.62
N GLU A 43 -3.41 -10.47 -3.29
CA GLU A 43 -4.16 -11.56 -2.68
C GLU A 43 -3.37 -12.37 -1.65
N ARG A 44 -2.05 -12.19 -1.57
CA ARG A 44 -1.19 -12.82 -0.57
C ARG A 44 -1.15 -12.00 0.72
N GLU A 45 -1.11 -12.69 1.85
CA GLU A 45 -1.12 -12.05 3.17
C GLU A 45 0.10 -11.15 3.41
N VAL A 46 1.28 -11.54 2.91
CA VAL A 46 2.51 -10.77 3.11
C VAL A 46 2.47 -9.46 2.32
N GLU A 47 2.15 -9.53 1.03
CA GLU A 47 2.04 -8.38 0.15
C GLU A 47 0.92 -7.42 0.59
N SER A 48 -0.23 -7.95 1.02
CA SER A 48 -1.34 -7.12 1.53
C SER A 48 -1.01 -6.46 2.87
N ALA A 49 -0.40 -7.19 3.81
CA ALA A 49 0.02 -6.64 5.10
C ALA A 49 1.07 -5.54 4.93
N CYS A 50 2.12 -5.77 4.14
CA CYS A 50 3.14 -4.76 3.87
C CYS A 50 2.57 -3.54 3.14
N SER A 51 1.68 -3.75 2.17
CA SER A 51 1.05 -2.64 1.45
C SER A 51 0.19 -1.80 2.38
N ARG A 52 -0.61 -2.42 3.26
CA ARG A 52 -1.43 -1.68 4.23
C ARG A 52 -0.57 -0.90 5.23
N GLU A 53 0.52 -1.49 5.68
CA GLU A 53 1.42 -0.88 6.66
C GLU A 53 2.19 0.33 6.08
N PHE A 54 2.68 0.22 4.83
CA PHE A 54 3.54 1.25 4.24
C PHE A 54 2.83 2.24 3.32
N LEU A 55 1.72 1.85 2.69
CA LEU A 55 0.98 2.68 1.72
C LEU A 55 -0.36 3.17 2.24
N CYS A 56 -0.83 2.67 3.39
CA CYS A 56 -2.14 2.93 3.98
C CYS A 56 -3.31 2.38 3.15
N GLU A 57 -4.26 1.72 3.82
CA GLU A 57 -5.46 1.23 3.15
C GLU A 57 -6.35 2.37 2.64
N GLU A 58 -6.33 3.52 3.30
CA GLU A 58 -7.10 4.70 2.92
C GLU A 58 -6.65 5.33 1.61
N ASN A 59 -5.40 5.10 1.19
CA ASN A 59 -4.88 5.58 -0.08
C ASN A 59 -5.20 4.62 -1.24
N ARG A 60 -5.83 3.48 -0.96
CA ARG A 60 -6.16 2.48 -1.98
C ARG A 60 -7.36 2.92 -2.83
N VAL A 61 -7.18 2.92 -4.14
CA VAL A 61 -8.26 3.17 -5.09
C VAL A 61 -8.98 1.86 -5.37
N ALA A 62 -10.14 1.68 -4.75
CA ALA A 62 -10.94 0.45 -4.90
C ALA A 62 -11.41 0.22 -6.35
N GLU A 63 -11.65 1.29 -7.11
CA GLU A 63 -12.17 1.23 -8.48
C GLU A 63 -11.15 0.62 -9.47
N THR A 64 -9.86 0.92 -9.29
CA THR A 64 -8.78 0.42 -10.14
C THR A 64 -8.09 -0.82 -9.56
N SER A 65 -8.37 -1.13 -8.29
CA SER A 65 -7.83 -2.32 -7.62
C SER A 65 -8.57 -3.59 -8.04
N THR A 66 -7.84 -4.62 -8.46
CA THR A 66 -8.35 -5.97 -8.72
C THR A 66 -7.98 -6.90 -7.55
N ARG A 67 -8.49 -8.15 -7.55
CA ARG A 67 -8.13 -9.18 -6.56
C ARG A 67 -6.62 -9.39 -6.40
N SER A 68 -5.87 -9.40 -7.50
CA SER A 68 -4.43 -9.66 -7.53
C SER A 68 -3.57 -8.38 -7.64
N LEU A 69 -4.18 -7.21 -7.84
CA LEU A 69 -3.46 -5.95 -8.05
C LEU A 69 -4.09 -4.84 -7.21
N ALA A 70 -3.31 -4.25 -6.32
CA ALA A 70 -3.73 -3.07 -5.56
C ALA A 70 -3.14 -1.80 -6.14
N HIS A 71 -3.98 -0.77 -6.25
CA HIS A 71 -3.58 0.56 -6.67
C HIS A 71 -3.70 1.52 -5.50
N PHE A 72 -2.58 2.16 -5.14
CA PHE A 72 -2.48 3.16 -4.09
C PHE A 72 -2.09 4.50 -4.69
N VAL A 73 -2.74 5.57 -4.23
CA VAL A 73 -2.43 6.96 -4.62
C VAL A 73 -1.95 7.70 -3.38
N VAL A 74 -0.65 7.94 -3.30
CA VAL A 74 -0.04 8.66 -2.19
C VAL A 74 0.16 10.12 -2.60
N SER A 75 -0.48 11.03 -1.89
CA SER A 75 -0.42 12.48 -2.17
C SER A 75 -0.14 13.30 -0.91
N ALA A 76 0.36 14.52 -1.11
CA ALA A 76 0.76 15.48 -0.07
C ALA A 76 -0.36 15.87 0.92
N VAL A 77 -1.62 15.58 0.59
CA VAL A 77 -2.80 15.98 1.36
C VAL A 77 -2.87 15.28 2.73
N ARG A 78 -2.10 14.20 2.92
CA ARG A 78 -2.05 13.40 4.16
C ARG A 78 -0.64 13.47 4.76
N ARG A 79 -0.18 14.68 5.06
CA ARG A 79 1.20 14.99 5.47
C ARG A 79 1.53 14.51 6.89
N GLU A 80 0.58 14.53 7.82
CA GLU A 80 0.83 14.31 9.25
C GLU A 80 0.51 12.93 9.81
N ALA A 81 -0.20 12.06 9.08
CA ALA A 81 -0.61 10.76 9.62
C ALA A 81 0.20 9.63 8.98
N PHE A 82 1.03 8.93 9.77
CA PHE A 82 1.17 7.49 9.55
C PHE A 82 -0.25 6.93 9.54
N CYS A 83 -0.59 6.07 8.57
CA CYS A 83 -1.95 5.55 8.33
C CYS A 83 -2.68 5.49 9.65
N SER A 84 -3.65 6.38 9.85
CA SER A 84 -4.25 6.60 11.17
C SER A 84 -4.92 5.29 11.57
N GLY A 85 -4.18 4.45 12.31
CA GLY A 85 -4.61 3.12 12.69
C GLY A 85 -5.99 3.25 13.31
N GLY A 86 -6.94 2.47 12.79
CA GLY A 86 -8.36 2.61 13.10
C GLY A 86 -8.61 2.88 14.59
N ALA A 87 -8.99 4.12 14.89
CA ALA A 87 -9.96 4.42 15.92
C ALA A 87 -11.18 5.04 15.23
N ALA A 88 -11.80 4.27 14.34
CA ALA A 88 -13.25 4.35 14.23
C ALA A 88 -13.81 3.80 15.54
N THR A 89 -13.75 4.61 16.61
CA THR A 89 -14.65 4.44 17.74
C THR A 89 -16.04 4.49 17.13
N ALA A 90 -16.69 3.33 17.13
CA ALA A 90 -18.10 3.22 16.88
C ALA A 90 -18.83 4.17 17.83
N THR A 91 -19.13 5.37 17.35
CA THR A 91 -20.21 6.16 17.91
C THR A 91 -21.48 5.44 17.50
N THR A 92 -21.82 4.39 18.24
CA THR A 92 -23.19 3.94 18.40
C THR A 92 -23.95 5.11 19.03
N ALA A 93 -24.42 5.99 18.15
CA ALA A 93 -25.59 6.79 18.42
C ALA A 93 -26.78 5.84 18.63
N THR A 94 -27.77 6.36 19.37
CA THR A 94 -29.21 6.01 19.41
C THR A 94 -29.65 5.44 20.77
N PRO A 95 -30.84 5.81 21.26
CA PRO A 95 -31.53 7.10 21.28
C PRO A 95 -31.56 7.77 22.67
#